data_AF-A0A7Z7FTM3-F1
#
_entry.id   AF-A0A7Z7FTM3-F1
#
_cell.length_a   1.000
_cell.length_b   1.000
_cell.length_c   1.000
_cell.angle_alpha   90.00
_cell.angle_beta   90.00
_cell.angle_gamma   90.00
#
_symmetry.space_group_name_H-M   'P 1'
#
loop_
_entity.id
_entity.type
_entity.pdbx_description
1 polymer ?
#
loop_
_entity_poly.entity_id
_entity_poly.type
_entity_poly.pdbx_seq_one_letter_code
_entity_poly.pdbx_strand_id
1 'polypeptide(L)'
;MIPQLTNRLLSPPSAPGPVLPIGNAADAAAAVLKADPLDLVLYLEEVWDSADVWAPNGYRAGPARSALFATGQFAGYVPVAGPAWDHFLSSYVLENTRMVQIFARVVKEYRTGESLGVPSIATQRWLDTTEALLLGAWNPLPLWLSTSSVRTDPEAVRRNAYWRMFGMDLSFGMDDNRPATYARSTASNSTFVRLFEELLYEVWQAMVNLRNVAGVNSADNDRIYAIAQELKYILRSRRQNAVLAREELAAATVVGWLNLTLDSNTSVITDLKSQATSAGDRLRLVGERVGLAAHSKSTSLITMAQDLSILMRTIEADIVTGPEFAWVLYDTVAPGPSPVQPLGSYTRRVITEWSSAAGRDLKARKAPVDTQQRRPAALAR
;
A
#
# COMPACT_ATOMS: atom_id res chain seq x y z
N MET A 1 1.18 6.58 -1.81
CA MET A 1 1.22 7.99 -2.29
C MET A 1 1.42 8.02 -3.78
N ILE A 2 2.47 7.37 -4.29
CA ILE A 2 2.82 7.36 -5.72
C ILE A 2 1.66 6.93 -6.65
N PRO A 3 0.92 5.82 -6.41
CA PRO A 3 -0.24 5.48 -7.25
C PRO A 3 -1.38 6.51 -7.20
N GLN A 4 -1.54 7.19 -6.06
CA GLN A 4 -2.55 8.24 -5.92
C GLN A 4 -2.14 9.51 -6.69
N LEU A 5 -0.84 9.85 -6.72
CA LEU A 5 -0.29 10.92 -7.55
C LEU A 5 -0.51 10.62 -9.04
N THR A 6 -0.15 9.43 -9.51
CA THR A 6 -0.35 9.06 -10.93
C THR A 6 -1.81 9.15 -11.36
N ASN A 7 -2.74 8.72 -10.50
CA ASN A 7 -4.18 8.86 -10.77
C ASN A 7 -4.62 10.33 -10.78
N ARG A 8 -4.05 11.16 -9.91
CA ARG A 8 -4.40 12.59 -9.83
C ARG A 8 -3.92 13.38 -11.03
N LEU A 9 -2.75 13.03 -11.57
CA LEU A 9 -2.21 13.64 -12.79
C LEU A 9 -3.12 13.47 -14.01
N LEU A 10 -4.03 12.50 -14.00
CA LEU A 10 -5.05 12.31 -15.05
C LEU A 10 -6.17 13.35 -15.00
N SER A 11 -6.29 14.08 -13.89
CA SER A 11 -7.23 15.19 -13.74
C SER A 11 -6.52 16.53 -14.01
N PRO A 12 -7.23 17.55 -14.50
CA PRO A 12 -6.68 18.90 -14.60
C PRO A 12 -6.18 19.40 -13.22
N PRO A 13 -5.16 20.27 -13.20
CA PRO A 13 -4.69 20.87 -11.95
C PRO A 13 -5.82 21.67 -11.27
N SER A 14 -5.95 21.50 -9.97
CA SER A 14 -6.97 22.15 -9.13
C SER A 14 -6.47 23.41 -8.42
N ALA A 15 -5.16 23.71 -8.54
CA ALA A 15 -4.51 24.88 -7.95
C ALA A 15 -3.48 25.50 -8.91
N PRO A 16 -3.02 26.74 -8.64
CA PRO A 16 -1.91 27.33 -9.38
C PRO A 16 -0.66 26.45 -9.32
N GLY A 17 -0.10 26.13 -10.49
CA GLY A 17 1.11 25.32 -10.60
C GLY A 17 1.44 24.99 -12.05
N PRO A 18 2.56 24.31 -12.31
CA PRO A 18 2.91 23.86 -13.65
C PRO A 18 1.84 22.93 -14.22
N VAL A 19 1.36 23.22 -15.43
CA VAL A 19 0.49 22.29 -16.18
C VAL A 19 1.39 21.26 -16.84
N LEU A 20 1.27 20.00 -16.45
CA LEU A 20 2.02 18.90 -17.07
C LEU A 20 1.27 18.38 -18.31
N PRO A 21 1.99 18.00 -19.38
CA PRO A 21 1.38 17.47 -20.60
C PRO A 21 0.94 16.02 -20.42
N ILE A 22 -0.12 15.78 -19.65
CA ILE A 22 -0.64 14.45 -19.33
C ILE A 22 -1.86 14.16 -20.19
N GLY A 23 -1.73 13.26 -21.18
CA GLY A 23 -2.84 12.82 -22.02
C GLY A 23 -3.42 11.47 -21.61
N ASN A 24 -2.64 10.65 -20.92
CA ASN A 24 -3.03 9.29 -20.52
C ASN A 24 -2.23 8.78 -19.30
N ALA A 25 -2.53 7.56 -18.85
CA ALA A 25 -1.87 6.92 -17.70
C ALA A 25 -0.36 6.68 -17.88
N ALA A 26 0.10 6.41 -19.11
CA ALA A 26 1.52 6.24 -19.39
C ALA A 26 2.28 7.58 -19.27
N ASP A 27 1.66 8.69 -19.70
CA ASP A 27 2.23 10.03 -19.53
C ASP A 27 2.35 10.39 -18.04
N ALA A 28 1.32 10.09 -17.24
CA ALA A 28 1.32 10.30 -15.79
C ALA A 28 2.42 9.49 -15.08
N ALA A 29 2.54 8.20 -15.41
CA ALA A 29 3.59 7.34 -14.89
C ALA A 29 4.99 7.86 -15.28
N ALA A 30 5.16 8.27 -16.54
CA ALA A 30 6.43 8.82 -17.04
C ALA A 30 6.78 10.15 -16.36
N ALA A 31 5.80 11.01 -16.07
CA ALA A 31 6.03 12.26 -15.34
C ALA A 31 6.56 12.00 -13.92
N VAL A 32 5.97 11.04 -13.21
CA VAL A 32 6.42 10.65 -11.87
C VAL A 32 7.81 10.00 -11.89
N LEU A 33 8.07 9.08 -12.84
CA LEU A 33 9.37 8.39 -12.96
C LEU A 33 10.53 9.31 -13.38
N LYS A 34 10.23 10.45 -14.01
CA LYS A 34 11.22 11.46 -14.44
C LYS A 34 11.37 12.61 -13.44
N ALA A 35 10.54 12.66 -12.41
CA ALA A 35 10.53 13.73 -11.42
C ALA A 35 11.85 13.79 -10.64
N ASP A 36 12.23 15.00 -10.26
CA ASP A 36 13.35 15.19 -9.33
C ASP A 36 12.98 14.60 -7.94
N PRO A 37 13.94 14.04 -7.19
CA PRO A 37 13.68 13.58 -5.83
C PRO A 37 13.03 14.66 -4.95
N LEU A 38 13.42 15.93 -5.11
CA LEU A 38 12.82 17.03 -4.35
C LEU A 38 11.34 17.21 -4.68
N ASP A 39 10.92 17.12 -5.95
CA ASP A 39 9.52 17.28 -6.34
C ASP A 39 8.61 16.22 -5.68
N LEU A 40 9.09 14.97 -5.62
CA LEU A 40 8.36 13.88 -4.96
C LEU A 40 8.32 14.06 -3.45
N VAL A 41 9.41 14.54 -2.84
CA VAL A 41 9.44 14.86 -1.42
C VAL A 41 8.47 16.01 -1.13
N LEU A 42 8.50 17.12 -1.87
CA LEU A 42 7.57 18.23 -1.68
C LEU A 42 6.10 17.80 -1.82
N TYR A 43 5.81 16.94 -2.79
CA TYR A 43 4.47 16.37 -2.92
C TYR A 43 4.08 15.49 -1.73
N LEU A 44 5.02 14.70 -1.20
CA LEU A 44 4.82 13.90 0.01
C LEU A 44 4.44 14.78 1.22
N GLU A 45 5.07 15.95 1.35
CA GLU A 45 4.73 16.93 2.38
C GLU A 45 3.31 17.43 2.26
N GLU A 46 2.91 17.78 1.03
CA GLU A 46 1.59 18.31 0.73
C GLU A 46 0.53 17.25 1.04
N VAL A 47 0.82 15.98 0.72
CA VAL A 47 -0.02 14.83 1.06
C VAL A 47 -0.14 14.65 2.58
N TRP A 48 0.94 14.85 3.33
CA TRP A 48 0.84 14.80 4.79
C TRP A 48 0.00 15.95 5.34
N ASP A 49 0.28 17.17 4.87
CA ASP A 49 -0.41 18.36 5.34
C ASP A 49 -1.91 18.30 5.02
N SER A 50 -2.28 17.85 3.81
CA SER A 50 -3.67 17.67 3.39
C SER A 50 -4.40 16.62 4.22
N ALA A 51 -3.70 15.57 4.64
CA ALA A 51 -4.28 14.49 5.41
C ALA A 51 -4.69 14.92 6.82
N ASP A 52 -4.07 15.99 7.35
CA ASP A 52 -4.38 16.58 8.65
C ASP A 52 -4.58 15.52 9.74
N VAL A 53 -3.60 14.62 9.84
CA VAL A 53 -3.74 13.40 10.66
C VAL A 53 -3.98 13.68 12.15
N TRP A 54 -3.72 14.91 12.58
CA TRP A 54 -3.94 15.38 13.95
C TRP A 54 -5.22 16.21 14.12
N ALA A 55 -6.05 16.37 13.08
CA ALA A 55 -7.32 17.07 13.15
C ALA A 55 -8.20 16.58 14.32
N PRO A 56 -8.95 17.49 15.00
CA PRO A 56 -9.00 18.94 14.77
C PRO A 56 -7.85 19.72 15.43
N ASN A 57 -6.96 19.04 16.16
CA ASN A 57 -5.91 19.66 16.98
C ASN A 57 -4.56 19.78 16.24
N GLY A 58 -4.54 19.49 14.94
CA GLY A 58 -3.35 19.51 14.11
C GLY A 58 -2.92 20.93 13.77
N TYR A 59 -1.60 21.14 13.72
CA TYR A 59 -1.04 22.33 13.12
C TYR A 59 -0.70 22.02 11.67
N ARG A 60 -1.29 22.79 10.76
CA ARG A 60 -0.92 22.79 9.34
C ARG A 60 0.52 23.28 9.16
N ALA A 61 1.06 23.00 7.98
CA ALA A 61 2.30 23.54 7.49
C ALA A 61 2.36 25.07 7.72
N GLY A 62 3.46 25.53 8.31
CA GLY A 62 3.72 26.97 8.43
C GLY A 62 3.99 27.60 7.06
N PRO A 63 3.93 28.95 6.94
CA PRO A 63 3.95 29.66 5.66
C PRO A 63 5.21 29.39 4.83
N ALA A 64 6.39 29.25 5.45
CA ALA A 64 7.63 28.92 4.73
C ALA A 64 7.55 27.55 4.05
N ARG A 65 6.92 26.58 4.71
CA ARG A 65 6.77 25.22 4.20
C ARG A 65 5.75 25.17 3.06
N SER A 66 4.62 25.84 3.23
CA SER A 66 3.60 25.97 2.18
C SER A 66 4.14 26.68 0.94
N ALA A 67 4.97 27.72 1.11
CA ALA A 67 5.62 28.39 -0.01
C ALA A 67 6.58 27.47 -0.77
N LEU A 68 7.30 26.59 -0.05
CA LEU A 68 8.17 25.59 -0.67
C LEU A 68 7.39 24.52 -1.44
N PHE A 69 6.21 24.10 -0.97
CA PHE A 69 5.36 23.16 -1.73
C PHE A 69 5.00 23.72 -3.10
N ALA A 70 4.68 25.02 -3.15
CA ALA A 70 4.29 25.71 -4.37
C ALA A 70 5.41 25.77 -5.44
N THR A 71 6.67 25.48 -5.08
CA THR A 71 7.77 25.41 -6.05
C THR A 71 7.91 24.04 -6.70
N GLY A 72 7.25 23.00 -6.16
CA GLY A 72 7.34 21.64 -6.68
C GLY A 72 6.59 21.46 -8.00
N GLN A 73 7.08 20.56 -8.86
CA GLN A 73 6.48 20.24 -10.16
C GLN A 73 4.99 19.83 -10.04
N PHE A 74 4.60 19.24 -8.91
CA PHE A 74 3.26 18.70 -8.68
C PHE A 74 2.30 19.64 -7.91
N ALA A 75 2.71 20.88 -7.61
CA ALA A 75 1.93 21.82 -6.79
C ALA A 75 0.51 22.11 -7.30
N GLY A 76 0.27 21.99 -8.61
CA GLY A 76 -1.07 22.17 -9.20
C GLY A 76 -2.02 20.99 -8.93
N TYR A 77 -1.53 19.86 -8.45
CA TYR A 77 -2.26 18.59 -8.33
C TYR A 77 -2.55 18.26 -6.87
N VAL A 78 -3.34 19.13 -6.23
CA VAL A 78 -3.58 19.13 -4.78
C VAL A 78 -4.10 17.78 -4.28
N PRO A 79 -3.48 17.19 -3.25
CA PRO A 79 -3.97 15.97 -2.61
C PRO A 79 -5.40 16.09 -2.09
N VAL A 80 -6.14 14.98 -2.14
CA VAL A 80 -7.49 14.91 -1.55
C VAL A 80 -7.38 15.04 -0.02
N ALA A 81 -8.39 15.65 0.61
CA ALA A 81 -8.47 15.73 2.06
C ALA A 81 -8.50 14.33 2.71
N GLY A 82 -7.77 14.16 3.81
CA GLY A 82 -7.55 12.86 4.46
C GLY A 82 -6.38 12.08 3.84
N PRO A 83 -6.13 10.83 4.27
CA PRO A 83 -4.99 10.05 3.80
C PRO A 83 -5.01 9.81 2.28
N ALA A 84 -4.21 10.59 1.54
CA ALA A 84 -4.06 10.50 0.09
C ALA A 84 -2.99 9.49 -0.33
N TRP A 85 -2.82 8.41 0.44
CA TRP A 85 -1.94 7.28 0.15
C TRP A 85 -2.70 5.96 0.25
N ASP A 86 -2.10 4.92 -0.33
CA ASP A 86 -2.68 3.57 -0.34
C ASP A 86 -2.66 2.94 1.05
N HIS A 87 -3.59 2.02 1.29
CA HIS A 87 -3.69 1.37 2.59
C HIS A 87 -2.41 0.61 2.93
N PHE A 88 -1.99 0.66 4.19
CA PHE A 88 -0.72 0.06 4.63
C PHE A 88 -0.59 -1.46 4.35
N LEU A 89 -1.71 -2.18 4.26
CA LEU A 89 -1.71 -3.60 3.89
C LEU A 89 -1.25 -3.82 2.43
N SER A 90 -1.52 -2.87 1.51
CA SER A 90 -1.01 -2.96 0.14
C SER A 90 0.52 -2.82 0.12
N SER A 91 1.08 -1.95 0.96
CA SER A 91 2.53 -1.86 1.16
C SER A 91 3.11 -3.17 1.70
N TYR A 92 2.44 -3.79 2.69
CA TYR A 92 2.87 -5.09 3.22
C TYR A 92 2.92 -6.16 2.15
N VAL A 93 1.86 -6.37 1.35
CA VAL A 93 1.85 -7.43 0.33
C VAL A 93 2.89 -7.19 -0.76
N LEU A 94 3.07 -5.93 -1.18
CA LEU A 94 4.08 -5.57 -2.17
C LEU A 94 5.50 -5.75 -1.60
N GLU A 95 5.76 -5.36 -0.35
CA GLU A 95 7.07 -5.57 0.25
C GLU A 95 7.37 -7.06 0.48
N ASN A 96 6.35 -7.88 0.72
CA ASN A 96 6.46 -9.34 0.81
C ASN A 96 6.99 -10.00 -0.48
N THR A 97 7.01 -9.27 -1.60
CA THR A 97 7.60 -9.73 -2.89
C THR A 97 9.13 -9.78 -2.89
N ARG A 98 9.80 -9.19 -1.89
CA ARG A 98 11.22 -8.85 -1.84
C ARG A 98 11.66 -7.70 -2.75
N MET A 99 10.73 -6.93 -3.33
CA MET A 99 11.09 -5.84 -4.25
C MET A 99 12.03 -4.81 -3.62
N VAL A 100 11.85 -4.51 -2.33
CA VAL A 100 12.69 -3.53 -1.64
C VAL A 100 14.14 -3.99 -1.57
N GLN A 101 14.40 -5.23 -1.16
CA GLN A 101 15.75 -5.80 -1.04
C GLN A 101 16.40 -5.94 -2.41
N ILE A 102 15.64 -6.41 -3.40
CA ILE A 102 16.10 -6.56 -4.77
C ILE A 102 16.54 -5.21 -5.33
N PHE A 103 15.71 -4.17 -5.23
CA PHE A 103 16.05 -2.86 -5.77
C PHE A 103 17.11 -2.12 -4.93
N ALA A 104 17.18 -2.35 -3.62
CA ALA A 104 18.31 -1.87 -2.80
C ALA A 104 19.64 -2.46 -3.31
N ARG A 105 19.64 -3.74 -3.70
CA ARG A 105 20.81 -4.38 -4.30
C ARG A 105 21.11 -3.87 -5.71
N VAL A 106 20.10 -3.61 -6.54
CA VAL A 106 20.28 -2.93 -7.84
C VAL A 106 21.00 -1.60 -7.65
N VAL A 107 20.53 -0.77 -6.70
CA VAL A 107 21.16 0.51 -6.37
C VAL A 107 22.61 0.31 -5.95
N LYS A 108 22.87 -0.59 -5.00
CA LYS A 108 24.22 -0.90 -4.54
C LYS A 108 25.15 -1.33 -5.68
N GLU A 109 24.69 -2.24 -6.54
CA GLU A 109 25.47 -2.77 -7.65
C GLU A 109 25.72 -1.72 -8.76
N TYR A 110 24.85 -0.73 -8.97
CA TYR A 110 25.14 0.37 -9.90
C TYR A 110 26.05 1.45 -9.31
N ARG A 111 26.01 1.66 -7.99
CA ARG A 111 26.77 2.73 -7.30
C ARG A 111 28.16 2.32 -6.88
N THR A 112 28.32 1.05 -6.53
CA THR A 112 29.57 0.51 -5.99
C THR A 112 30.08 -0.67 -6.82
N GLY A 113 29.19 -1.39 -7.47
CA GLY A 113 29.55 -2.48 -8.37
C GLY A 113 29.74 -1.99 -9.81
N GLU A 114 30.41 -2.83 -10.59
CA GLU A 114 30.46 -2.71 -12.06
C GLU A 114 29.73 -3.88 -12.73
N SER A 115 29.04 -4.71 -11.93
CA SER A 115 28.46 -6.00 -12.35
C SER A 115 27.27 -5.85 -13.30
N LEU A 116 26.52 -4.75 -13.20
CA LEU A 116 25.31 -4.46 -13.98
C LEU A 116 25.60 -3.62 -15.24
N GLY A 117 26.88 -3.31 -15.51
CA GLY A 117 27.29 -2.43 -16.59
C GLY A 117 27.00 -0.95 -16.33
N VAL A 118 27.06 -0.14 -17.38
CA VAL A 118 26.90 1.32 -17.28
C VAL A 118 25.41 1.70 -17.39
N PRO A 119 24.82 2.37 -16.38
CA PRO A 119 23.43 2.79 -16.44
C PRO A 119 23.24 3.97 -17.40
N SER A 120 22.12 3.98 -18.13
CA SER A 120 21.69 5.16 -18.90
C SER A 120 21.45 6.36 -17.99
N ILE A 121 21.43 7.57 -18.55
CA ILE A 121 21.15 8.81 -17.79
C ILE A 121 19.78 8.72 -17.09
N ALA A 122 18.79 8.11 -17.75
CA ALA A 122 17.47 7.93 -17.17
C ALA A 122 17.51 6.97 -15.96
N THR A 123 18.28 5.89 -16.04
CA THR A 123 18.49 4.98 -14.90
C THR A 123 19.29 5.66 -13.79
N GLN A 124 20.27 6.51 -14.09
CA GLN A 124 20.99 7.28 -13.06
C GLN A 124 20.04 8.18 -12.25
N ARG A 125 19.12 8.88 -12.92
CA ARG A 125 18.09 9.67 -12.22
C ARG A 125 17.16 8.79 -11.38
N TRP A 126 16.76 7.64 -11.91
CA TRP A 126 15.97 6.67 -11.15
C TRP A 126 16.72 6.17 -9.90
N LEU A 127 18.05 5.98 -9.99
CA LEU A 127 18.89 5.61 -8.85
C LEU A 127 18.92 6.72 -7.79
N ASP A 128 19.09 7.98 -8.19
CA ASP A 128 19.07 9.13 -7.27
C ASP A 128 17.74 9.21 -6.51
N THR A 129 16.61 9.10 -7.23
CA THR A 129 15.27 9.11 -6.63
C THR A 129 15.03 7.90 -5.73
N THR A 130 15.46 6.71 -6.16
CA THR A 130 15.30 5.49 -5.36
C THR A 130 16.12 5.57 -4.08
N GLU A 131 17.36 6.05 -4.12
CA GLU A 131 18.18 6.25 -2.93
C GLU A 131 17.58 7.28 -1.96
N ALA A 132 17.05 8.38 -2.49
CA ALA A 132 16.40 9.41 -1.69
C ALA A 132 15.15 8.90 -0.97
N LEU A 133 14.30 8.15 -1.67
CA LEU A 133 13.06 7.62 -1.11
C LEU A 133 13.28 6.39 -0.22
N LEU A 134 14.08 5.42 -0.67
CA LEU A 134 14.23 4.11 -0.01
C LEU A 134 15.26 4.14 1.12
N LEU A 135 16.40 4.79 0.90
CA LEU A 135 17.55 4.76 1.80
C LEU A 135 17.72 6.06 2.59
N GLY A 136 16.91 7.07 2.30
CA GLY A 136 16.98 8.39 2.94
C GLY A 136 18.27 9.15 2.62
N ALA A 137 18.99 8.76 1.57
CA ALA A 137 20.18 9.46 1.12
C ALA A 137 19.78 10.85 0.59
N TRP A 138 20.49 11.90 1.00
CA TRP A 138 20.25 13.26 0.47
C TRP A 138 18.81 13.80 0.64
N ASN A 139 18.02 13.28 1.59
CA ASN A 139 16.66 13.81 1.80
C ASN A 139 16.73 15.28 2.29
N PRO A 140 16.25 16.25 1.50
CA PRO A 140 16.35 17.67 1.86
C PRO A 140 15.41 18.03 3.03
N LEU A 141 14.42 17.17 3.32
CA LEU A 141 13.43 17.33 4.38
C LEU A 141 13.40 16.05 5.25
N PRO A 142 14.46 15.81 6.07
CA PRO A 142 14.57 14.59 6.87
C PRO A 142 13.52 14.48 7.97
N LEU A 143 12.77 15.56 8.24
CA LEU A 143 11.68 15.63 9.22
C LEU A 143 10.56 14.60 8.97
N TRP A 144 10.53 13.93 7.82
CA TRP A 144 9.54 12.90 7.47
C TRP A 144 10.04 11.48 7.50
N LEU A 145 11.36 11.32 7.48
CA LEU A 145 11.93 9.99 7.54
C LEU A 145 11.51 9.36 8.85
N SER A 146 10.98 8.14 8.75
CA SER A 146 10.73 7.31 9.93
C SER A 146 12.04 6.70 10.46
N THR A 147 13.18 7.05 9.85
CA THR A 147 14.52 6.69 10.27
C THR A 147 15.23 7.85 10.95
N SER A 148 16.22 7.52 11.77
CA SER A 148 17.09 8.48 12.47
C SER A 148 18.35 7.75 12.93
N SER A 149 19.25 8.43 13.63
CA SER A 149 20.38 7.78 14.31
C SER A 149 19.95 6.68 15.30
N VAL A 150 18.72 6.75 15.82
CA VAL A 150 18.15 5.73 16.73
C VAL A 150 17.45 4.60 15.97
N ARG A 151 16.92 4.89 14.77
CA ARG A 151 16.20 3.95 13.90
C ARG A 151 16.85 3.96 12.54
N THR A 152 18.02 3.35 12.44
CA THR A 152 18.89 3.49 11.26
C THR A 152 18.39 2.70 10.06
N ASP A 153 17.79 1.53 10.30
CA ASP A 153 17.30 0.65 9.23
C ASP A 153 15.84 0.95 8.86
N PRO A 154 15.56 1.45 7.63
CA PRO A 154 14.20 1.69 7.17
C PRO A 154 13.36 0.41 7.03
N GLU A 155 13.97 -0.74 6.76
CA GLU A 155 13.24 -2.02 6.69
C GLU A 155 12.77 -2.47 8.07
N ALA A 156 13.65 -2.44 9.08
CA ALA A 156 13.29 -2.71 10.47
C ALA A 156 12.13 -1.83 10.96
N VAL A 157 12.10 -0.55 10.57
CA VAL A 157 11.00 0.37 10.89
C VAL A 157 9.69 -0.08 10.26
N ARG A 158 9.68 -0.45 8.98
CA ARG A 158 8.46 -0.95 8.30
C ARG A 158 8.01 -2.30 8.87
N ARG A 159 8.91 -3.24 9.13
CA ARG A 159 8.60 -4.52 9.79
C ARG A 159 7.96 -4.32 11.16
N ASN A 160 8.49 -3.40 11.98
CA ASN A 160 7.87 -3.05 13.25
C ASN A 160 6.45 -2.49 13.06
N ALA A 161 6.24 -1.62 12.07
CA ALA A 161 4.92 -1.08 11.78
C ALA A 161 3.94 -2.16 11.29
N TYR A 162 4.35 -3.09 10.43
CA TYR A 162 3.53 -4.25 10.01
C TYR A 162 3.17 -5.15 11.20
N TRP A 163 4.14 -5.42 12.08
CA TRP A 163 3.90 -6.18 13.29
C TRP A 163 2.87 -5.50 14.19
N ARG A 164 3.00 -4.19 14.42
CA ARG A 164 2.05 -3.43 15.26
C ARG A 164 0.64 -3.39 14.65
N MET A 165 0.55 -3.16 13.34
CA MET A 165 -0.72 -2.97 12.65
C MET A 165 -1.48 -4.27 12.39
N PHE A 166 -0.79 -5.33 11.98
CA PHE A 166 -1.41 -6.56 11.49
C PHE A 166 -0.98 -7.82 12.26
N GLY A 167 0.02 -7.72 13.15
CA GLY A 167 0.62 -8.91 13.78
C GLY A 167 1.34 -9.81 12.78
N MET A 168 1.78 -9.25 11.65
CA MET A 168 2.43 -9.98 10.56
C MET A 168 3.89 -9.57 10.42
N ASP A 169 4.72 -10.51 9.99
CA ASP A 169 6.12 -10.27 9.58
C ASP A 169 6.26 -10.61 8.10
N LEU A 170 7.29 -10.08 7.43
CA LEU A 170 7.55 -10.45 6.04
C LEU A 170 7.99 -11.92 5.99
N SER A 171 7.67 -12.59 4.89
CA SER A 171 7.91 -14.04 4.68
C SER A 171 9.39 -14.42 4.57
N PHE A 172 10.28 -13.44 4.63
CA PHE A 172 11.70 -13.59 4.40
C PHE A 172 12.54 -12.81 5.42
N GLY A 173 13.80 -13.21 5.54
CA GLY A 173 14.82 -12.59 6.40
C GLY A 173 15.38 -11.26 5.86
N MET A 174 16.63 -10.96 6.19
CA MET A 174 17.36 -9.81 5.64
C MET A 174 17.91 -10.14 4.23
N ASP A 175 18.62 -9.20 3.60
CA ASP A 175 19.25 -9.35 2.27
C ASP A 175 20.16 -10.59 2.16
N ASP A 176 20.85 -10.95 3.25
CA ASP A 176 21.70 -12.16 3.35
C ASP A 176 20.94 -13.42 3.77
N ASN A 177 19.61 -13.39 3.73
CA ASN A 177 18.68 -14.43 4.20
C ASN A 177 18.80 -14.77 5.69
N ARG A 178 19.55 -14.02 6.51
CA ARG A 178 19.51 -14.21 7.98
C ARG A 178 18.14 -13.82 8.53
N PRO A 179 17.71 -14.39 9.66
CA PRO A 179 16.46 -13.98 10.31
C PRO A 179 16.43 -12.45 10.53
N ALA A 180 15.28 -11.83 10.26
CA ALA A 180 15.15 -10.39 10.41
C ALA A 180 15.27 -9.97 11.89
N THR A 181 16.16 -9.04 12.19
CA THR A 181 16.36 -8.51 13.55
C THR A 181 15.85 -7.08 13.64
N TYR A 182 14.74 -6.88 14.35
CA TYR A 182 14.17 -5.57 14.64
C TYR A 182 13.50 -5.55 16.01
N ALA A 183 13.35 -4.37 16.59
CA ALA A 183 12.64 -4.19 17.84
C ALA A 183 11.15 -4.52 17.64
N ARG A 184 10.69 -5.69 18.09
CA ARG A 184 9.26 -6.06 18.05
C ARG A 184 8.51 -5.34 19.16
N SER A 185 7.37 -4.75 18.81
CA SER A 185 6.47 -4.17 19.82
C SER A 185 5.82 -5.26 20.66
N THR A 186 5.59 -4.97 21.95
CA THR A 186 4.89 -5.85 22.88
C THR A 186 3.42 -6.07 22.52
N ALA A 187 2.80 -5.12 21.81
CA ALA A 187 1.40 -5.21 21.39
C ALA A 187 1.28 -5.20 19.86
N SER A 188 0.45 -6.10 19.34
CA SER A 188 0.12 -6.24 17.92
C SER A 188 -1.32 -6.68 17.71
N ASN A 189 -1.84 -6.52 16.49
CA ASN A 189 -3.16 -7.02 16.10
C ASN A 189 -3.08 -8.46 15.58
N SER A 190 -2.71 -9.42 16.43
CA SER A 190 -2.54 -10.83 16.02
C SER A 190 -3.81 -11.51 15.49
N THR A 191 -4.99 -10.95 15.74
CA THR A 191 -6.28 -11.45 15.22
C THR A 191 -6.60 -10.98 13.80
N PHE A 192 -5.85 -10.02 13.25
CA PHE A 192 -6.14 -9.38 11.97
C PHE A 192 -6.31 -10.40 10.84
N VAL A 193 -5.33 -11.28 10.63
CA VAL A 193 -5.35 -12.27 9.53
C VAL A 193 -6.58 -13.17 9.63
N ARG A 194 -6.95 -13.57 10.84
CA ARG A 194 -8.10 -14.44 11.07
C ARG A 194 -9.41 -13.76 10.64
N LEU A 195 -9.62 -12.52 11.08
CA LEU A 195 -10.81 -11.73 10.72
C LEU A 195 -10.84 -11.39 9.23
N PHE A 196 -9.68 -11.05 8.66
CA PHE A 196 -9.57 -10.71 7.25
C PHE A 196 -9.90 -11.91 6.36
N GLU A 197 -9.30 -13.08 6.61
CA GLU A 197 -9.60 -14.31 5.85
C GLU A 197 -11.07 -14.73 5.99
N GLU A 198 -11.67 -14.51 7.16
CA GLU A 198 -13.09 -14.77 7.38
C GLU A 198 -13.99 -13.81 6.60
N LEU A 199 -13.70 -12.51 6.60
CA LEU A 199 -14.42 -11.54 5.77
C LEU A 199 -14.40 -11.97 4.30
N LEU A 200 -13.21 -12.32 3.79
CA LEU A 200 -13.04 -12.77 2.41
C LEU A 200 -13.85 -14.02 2.10
N TYR A 201 -13.95 -14.96 3.05
CA TYR A 201 -14.78 -16.15 2.93
C TYR A 201 -16.28 -15.80 2.87
N GLU A 202 -16.79 -14.99 3.79
CA GLU A 202 -18.22 -14.63 3.84
C GLU A 202 -18.63 -13.81 2.60
N VAL A 203 -17.77 -12.89 2.16
CA VAL A 203 -17.97 -12.14 0.92
C VAL A 203 -17.97 -13.07 -0.30
N TRP A 204 -17.10 -14.09 -0.34
CA TRP A 204 -17.13 -15.09 -1.41
C TRP A 204 -18.47 -15.85 -1.43
N GLN A 205 -19.00 -16.25 -0.28
CA GLN A 205 -20.32 -16.89 -0.21
C GLN A 205 -21.42 -15.97 -0.74
N ALA A 206 -21.41 -14.68 -0.35
CA ALA A 206 -22.34 -13.69 -0.88
C ALA A 206 -22.25 -13.54 -2.40
N MET A 207 -21.04 -13.51 -2.97
CA MET A 207 -20.83 -13.48 -4.43
C MET A 207 -21.37 -14.71 -5.16
N VAL A 208 -21.21 -15.90 -4.57
CA VAL A 208 -21.77 -17.13 -5.12
C VAL A 208 -23.29 -17.08 -5.11
N ASN A 209 -23.88 -16.61 -4.00
CA ASN A 209 -25.33 -16.51 -3.86
C ASN A 209 -25.97 -15.46 -4.77
N LEU A 210 -25.31 -14.34 -5.04
CA LEU A 210 -25.80 -13.36 -6.02
C LEU A 210 -26.03 -13.96 -7.41
N ARG A 211 -25.28 -15.01 -7.76
CA ARG A 211 -25.40 -15.70 -9.04
C ARG A 211 -26.41 -16.85 -8.99
N ASN A 212 -26.83 -17.27 -7.81
CA ASN A 212 -27.78 -18.35 -7.62
C ASN A 212 -29.21 -17.82 -7.80
N VAL A 213 -29.85 -18.19 -8.90
CA VAL A 213 -31.24 -17.82 -9.21
C VAL A 213 -32.25 -18.77 -8.53
N ALA A 214 -31.79 -19.92 -8.03
CA ALA A 214 -32.57 -20.89 -7.29
C ALA A 214 -31.74 -21.46 -6.13
N GLY A 215 -32.34 -21.52 -4.92
CA GLY A 215 -31.68 -22.01 -3.70
C GLY A 215 -31.91 -21.08 -2.50
N VAL A 216 -31.55 -21.55 -1.31
CA VAL A 216 -31.57 -20.74 -0.08
C VAL A 216 -30.42 -19.73 -0.15
N ASN A 217 -30.70 -18.44 0.06
CA ASN A 217 -29.67 -17.42 0.17
C ASN A 217 -28.90 -17.62 1.49
N SER A 218 -27.67 -18.12 1.40
CA SER A 218 -26.78 -18.30 2.55
C SER A 218 -25.87 -17.09 2.82
N ALA A 219 -26.10 -15.94 2.16
CA ALA A 219 -25.33 -14.73 2.41
C ALA A 219 -25.70 -14.15 3.78
N ASP A 220 -24.71 -14.02 4.65
CA ASP A 220 -24.88 -13.48 5.99
C ASP A 220 -24.35 -12.04 6.04
N ASN A 221 -25.22 -11.09 5.67
CA ASN A 221 -24.88 -9.67 5.63
C ASN A 221 -24.59 -9.10 7.03
N ASP A 222 -25.24 -9.63 8.07
CA ASP A 222 -25.00 -9.24 9.46
C ASP A 222 -23.57 -9.59 9.87
N ARG A 223 -23.11 -10.79 9.50
CA ARG A 223 -21.74 -11.23 9.79
C ARG A 223 -20.70 -10.49 8.98
N ILE A 224 -20.94 -10.23 7.69
CA ILE A 224 -20.05 -9.39 6.87
C ILE A 224 -19.89 -8.01 7.51
N TYR A 225 -21.00 -7.38 7.91
CA TYR A 225 -20.98 -6.10 8.62
C TYR A 225 -20.20 -6.17 9.94
N ALA A 226 -20.47 -7.18 10.78
CA ALA A 226 -19.82 -7.33 12.08
C ALA A 226 -18.29 -7.46 11.94
N ILE A 227 -17.81 -8.30 11.01
CA ILE A 227 -16.38 -8.49 10.77
C ILE A 227 -15.75 -7.21 10.20
N ALA A 228 -16.44 -6.50 9.28
CA ALA A 228 -15.95 -5.24 8.74
C ALA A 228 -15.78 -4.16 9.83
N GLN A 229 -16.73 -4.06 10.76
CA GLN A 229 -16.63 -3.15 11.91
C GLN A 229 -15.53 -3.57 12.89
N GLU A 230 -15.34 -4.87 13.15
CA GLU A 230 -14.24 -5.35 14.00
C GLU A 230 -12.87 -5.05 13.36
N LEU A 231 -12.70 -5.31 12.06
CA LEU A 231 -11.49 -4.97 11.31
C LEU A 231 -11.18 -3.47 11.39
N LYS A 232 -12.18 -2.62 11.11
CA LYS A 232 -12.05 -1.16 11.24
C LYS A 232 -11.63 -0.77 12.66
N TYR A 233 -12.26 -1.34 13.68
CA TYR A 233 -11.94 -1.04 15.08
C TYR A 233 -10.48 -1.37 15.42
N ILE A 234 -10.00 -2.58 15.10
CA ILE A 234 -8.62 -2.97 15.42
C ILE A 234 -7.59 -2.15 14.65
N LEU A 235 -7.87 -1.78 13.40
CA LEU A 235 -6.97 -0.94 12.60
C LEU A 235 -6.93 0.50 13.12
N ARG A 236 -8.09 1.11 13.37
CA ARG A 236 -8.18 2.46 13.95
C ARG A 236 -7.57 2.55 15.34
N SER A 237 -7.67 1.50 16.15
CA SER A 237 -7.06 1.46 17.48
C SER A 237 -5.54 1.67 17.45
N ARG A 238 -4.87 1.21 16.38
CA ARG A 238 -3.42 1.38 16.20
C ARG A 238 -3.03 2.73 15.61
N ARG A 239 -3.97 3.42 14.98
CA ARG A 239 -3.82 4.76 14.41
C ARG A 239 -4.29 5.90 15.31
N GLN A 240 -4.68 5.61 16.55
CA GLN A 240 -5.08 6.66 17.50
C GLN A 240 -3.98 7.72 17.60
N ASN A 241 -4.37 8.99 17.56
CA ASN A 241 -3.45 10.13 17.56
C ASN A 241 -2.39 10.10 16.44
N ALA A 242 -2.75 9.57 15.27
CA ALA A 242 -1.86 9.42 14.11
C ALA A 242 -0.60 8.58 14.37
N VAL A 243 -0.64 7.71 15.38
CA VAL A 243 0.41 6.72 15.59
C VAL A 243 0.51 5.84 14.34
N LEU A 244 1.73 5.60 13.85
CA LEU A 244 2.05 4.91 12.59
C LEU A 244 1.79 5.68 11.29
N ALA A 245 1.07 6.80 11.29
CA ALA A 245 0.72 7.47 10.03
C ALA A 245 1.95 7.85 9.18
N ARG A 246 3.06 8.20 9.83
CA ARG A 246 4.33 8.51 9.15
C ARG A 246 4.95 7.27 8.50
N GLU A 247 5.04 6.19 9.26
CA GLU A 247 5.55 4.90 8.77
C GLU A 247 4.69 4.38 7.60
N GLU A 248 3.37 4.56 7.67
CA GLU A 248 2.44 4.18 6.60
C GLU A 248 2.67 4.99 5.33
N LEU A 249 2.75 6.32 5.44
CA LEU A 249 3.01 7.19 4.29
C LEU A 249 4.37 6.88 3.65
N ALA A 250 5.41 6.68 4.46
CA ALA A 250 6.74 6.32 3.99
C ALA A 250 6.73 4.98 3.24
N ALA A 251 6.10 3.95 3.81
CA ALA A 251 5.99 2.64 3.16
C ALA A 251 5.15 2.71 1.87
N ALA A 252 4.01 3.40 1.88
CA ALA A 252 3.15 3.59 0.70
C ALA A 252 3.81 4.43 -0.40
N THR A 253 4.87 5.18 -0.07
CA THR A 253 5.66 5.95 -1.03
C THR A 253 6.73 5.08 -1.65
N VAL A 254 7.60 4.49 -0.83
CA VAL A 254 8.70 3.64 -1.28
C VAL A 254 8.18 2.46 -2.11
N VAL A 255 7.21 1.74 -1.57
CA VAL A 255 6.71 0.53 -2.23
C VAL A 255 5.85 0.88 -3.45
N GLY A 256 5.16 2.02 -3.42
CA GLY A 256 4.46 2.57 -4.58
C GLY A 256 5.41 2.96 -5.72
N TRP A 257 6.57 3.55 -5.41
CA TRP A 257 7.62 3.88 -6.38
C TRP A 257 8.20 2.64 -7.06
N LEU A 258 8.51 1.59 -6.28
CA LEU A 258 9.03 0.34 -6.82
C LEU A 258 7.97 -0.41 -7.64
N ASN A 259 6.71 -0.38 -7.22
CA ASN A 259 5.62 -0.96 -7.99
C ASN A 259 5.43 -0.23 -9.33
N LEU A 260 5.47 1.11 -9.34
CA LEU A 260 5.42 1.90 -10.58
C LEU A 260 6.60 1.59 -11.52
N THR A 261 7.79 1.37 -10.94
CA THR A 261 9.00 0.97 -11.69
C THR A 261 8.79 -0.36 -12.44
N LEU A 262 8.03 -1.28 -11.86
CA LEU A 262 7.74 -2.60 -12.41
C LEU A 262 6.49 -2.62 -13.31
N ASP A 263 5.67 -1.58 -13.34
CA ASP A 263 4.39 -1.57 -14.07
C ASP A 263 4.61 -1.55 -15.60
N SER A 264 5.73 -1.00 -16.06
CA SER A 264 6.13 -0.95 -17.47
C SER A 264 7.62 -1.26 -17.66
N ASN A 265 8.09 -1.29 -18.93
CA ASN A 265 9.51 -1.43 -19.25
C ASN A 265 10.21 -0.08 -19.06
N THR A 266 10.42 0.31 -17.80
CA THR A 266 11.14 1.53 -17.42
C THR A 266 12.63 1.47 -17.82
N SER A 267 13.36 2.59 -17.69
CA SER A 267 14.79 2.65 -18.06
C SER A 267 15.62 1.62 -17.31
N VAL A 268 15.42 1.49 -16.00
CA VAL A 268 16.14 0.50 -15.17
C VAL A 268 15.83 -0.94 -15.60
N ILE A 269 14.59 -1.25 -15.96
CA ILE A 269 14.21 -2.59 -16.45
C ILE A 269 14.85 -2.88 -17.81
N THR A 270 14.95 -1.86 -18.65
CA THR A 270 15.57 -1.97 -19.97
C THR A 270 17.09 -2.14 -19.88
N ASP A 271 17.75 -1.34 -19.04
CA ASP A 271 19.20 -1.41 -18.83
C ASP A 271 19.62 -2.74 -18.19
N LEU A 272 18.82 -3.27 -17.26
CA LEU A 272 19.01 -4.59 -16.66
C LEU A 272 18.68 -5.75 -17.62
N LYS A 273 18.11 -5.48 -18.80
CA LYS A 273 17.62 -6.49 -19.75
C LYS A 273 16.66 -7.47 -19.06
N SER A 274 15.71 -6.91 -18.31
CA SER A 274 14.74 -7.64 -17.47
C SER A 274 13.30 -7.36 -17.90
N GLN A 275 13.08 -7.01 -19.17
CA GLN A 275 11.74 -6.77 -19.72
C GLN A 275 10.89 -8.05 -19.70
N ALA A 276 9.63 -7.91 -19.33
CA ALA A 276 8.63 -8.97 -19.39
C ALA A 276 7.23 -8.38 -19.59
N THR A 277 6.24 -9.26 -19.75
CA THR A 277 4.83 -8.88 -19.92
C THR A 277 4.15 -8.53 -18.60
N SER A 278 4.58 -9.14 -17.48
CA SER A 278 4.01 -8.92 -16.16
C SER A 278 5.02 -8.27 -15.20
N ALA A 279 4.53 -7.47 -14.24
CA ALA A 279 5.35 -6.88 -13.19
C ALA A 279 6.04 -7.93 -12.31
N GLY A 280 5.37 -9.06 -12.04
CA GLY A 280 5.94 -10.17 -11.29
C GLY A 280 7.13 -10.82 -11.99
N ASP A 281 7.03 -11.03 -13.32
CA ASP A 281 8.13 -11.58 -14.12
C ASP A 281 9.28 -10.59 -14.26
N ARG A 282 9.00 -9.29 -14.42
CA ARG A 282 10.05 -8.25 -14.39
C ARG A 282 10.81 -8.30 -13.08
N LEU A 283 10.12 -8.37 -11.94
CA LEU A 283 10.76 -8.46 -10.63
C LEU A 283 11.62 -9.72 -10.49
N ARG A 284 11.14 -10.87 -10.97
CA ARG A 284 11.92 -12.11 -11.00
C ARG A 284 13.21 -11.95 -11.80
N LEU A 285 13.12 -11.42 -13.02
CA LEU A 285 14.28 -11.20 -13.89
C LEU A 285 15.25 -10.18 -13.30
N VAL A 286 14.78 -9.12 -12.65
CA VAL A 286 15.65 -8.18 -11.92
C VAL A 286 16.35 -8.88 -10.76
N GLY A 287 15.62 -9.68 -9.98
CA GLY A 287 16.19 -10.48 -8.90
C GLY A 287 17.30 -11.43 -9.34
N GLU A 288 17.13 -12.08 -10.50
CA GLU A 288 18.16 -12.92 -11.12
C GLU A 288 19.43 -12.13 -11.47
N ARG A 289 19.31 -10.88 -11.92
CA ARG A 289 20.47 -10.02 -12.23
C ARG A 289 21.31 -9.68 -11.01
N VAL A 290 20.66 -9.48 -9.85
CA VAL A 290 21.35 -9.12 -8.60
C VAL A 290 21.60 -10.32 -7.69
N GLY A 291 21.28 -11.54 -8.12
CA GLY A 291 21.48 -12.75 -7.31
C GLY A 291 20.59 -12.83 -6.07
N LEU A 292 19.41 -12.20 -6.08
CA LEU A 292 18.42 -12.28 -5.02
C LEU A 292 17.04 -12.63 -5.61
N ALA A 293 16.58 -13.86 -5.38
CA ALA A 293 15.30 -14.31 -5.90
C ALA A 293 14.13 -13.54 -5.27
N ALA A 294 13.17 -13.16 -6.13
CA ALA A 294 11.87 -12.65 -5.70
C ALA A 294 11.06 -13.73 -4.99
N HIS A 295 10.06 -13.31 -4.21
CA HIS A 295 9.14 -14.25 -3.59
C HIS A 295 8.39 -15.07 -4.65
N SER A 296 8.20 -16.37 -4.44
CA SER A 296 7.57 -17.28 -5.42
C SER A 296 6.11 -16.91 -5.75
N LYS A 297 5.47 -16.10 -4.90
CA LYS A 297 4.11 -15.57 -5.06
C LYS A 297 4.07 -14.10 -5.48
N SER A 298 5.17 -13.54 -6.00
CA SER A 298 5.30 -12.13 -6.35
C SER A 298 4.19 -11.64 -7.28
N THR A 299 3.83 -12.43 -8.30
CA THR A 299 2.77 -12.08 -9.26
C THR A 299 1.42 -11.86 -8.58
N SER A 300 1.00 -12.78 -7.70
CA SER A 300 -0.27 -12.62 -6.96
C SER A 300 -0.23 -11.43 -6.00
N LEU A 301 0.88 -11.25 -5.29
CA LEU A 301 1.09 -10.13 -4.36
C LEU A 301 1.03 -8.76 -5.04
N ILE A 302 1.65 -8.63 -6.22
CA ILE A 302 1.61 -7.38 -7.01
C ILE A 302 0.21 -7.14 -7.58
N THR A 303 -0.39 -8.18 -8.16
CA THR A 303 -1.70 -8.08 -8.84
C THR A 303 -2.82 -7.69 -7.89
N MET A 304 -2.77 -8.13 -6.62
CA MET A 304 -3.80 -7.81 -5.62
C MET A 304 -3.65 -6.44 -4.96
N ALA A 305 -2.46 -5.82 -5.01
CA ALA A 305 -2.10 -4.74 -4.10
C ALA A 305 -3.03 -3.52 -4.18
N GLN A 306 -3.37 -3.07 -5.38
CA GLN A 306 -4.24 -1.91 -5.58
C GLN A 306 -5.68 -2.21 -5.14
N ASP A 307 -6.22 -3.37 -5.53
CA ASP A 307 -7.57 -3.80 -5.17
C ASP A 307 -7.70 -3.99 -3.65
N LEU A 308 -6.64 -4.49 -3.01
CA LEU A 308 -6.54 -4.62 -1.56
C LEU A 308 -6.54 -3.25 -0.87
N SER A 309 -5.85 -2.26 -1.43
CA SER A 309 -5.89 -0.88 -0.93
C SER A 309 -7.31 -0.32 -0.96
N ILE A 310 -8.02 -0.48 -2.09
CA ILE A 310 -9.41 0.00 -2.26
C ILE A 310 -10.34 -0.68 -1.26
N LEU A 311 -10.26 -2.00 -1.12
CA LEU A 311 -11.08 -2.78 -0.18
C LEU A 311 -10.86 -2.30 1.26
N MET A 312 -9.61 -2.22 1.70
CA MET A 312 -9.30 -1.85 3.08
C MET A 312 -9.68 -0.40 3.38
N ARG A 313 -9.40 0.55 2.46
CA ARG A 313 -9.83 1.95 2.63
C ARG A 313 -11.35 2.06 2.72
N THR A 314 -12.10 1.24 2.00
CA THR A 314 -13.56 1.22 2.05
C THR A 314 -14.10 0.72 3.39
N ILE A 315 -13.47 -0.31 3.96
CA ILE A 315 -13.78 -0.80 5.31
C ILE A 315 -13.50 0.30 6.35
N GLU A 316 -12.38 1.01 6.21
CA GLU A 316 -11.99 2.05 7.16
C GLU A 316 -12.75 3.37 7.03
N ALA A 317 -13.22 3.70 5.82
CA ALA A 317 -14.02 4.88 5.51
C ALA A 317 -15.45 4.81 6.08
N ASP A 318 -15.80 3.70 6.73
CA ASP A 318 -17.11 3.48 7.33
C ASP A 318 -18.27 3.52 6.32
N ILE A 319 -18.03 3.01 5.11
CA ILE A 319 -19.07 2.92 4.08
C ILE A 319 -20.09 1.83 4.45
N VAL A 320 -19.63 0.74 5.06
CA VAL A 320 -20.46 -0.38 5.50
C VAL A 320 -21.00 -0.08 6.90
N THR A 321 -21.95 0.85 7.00
CA THR A 321 -22.53 1.36 8.26
C THR A 321 -23.58 0.44 8.90
N GLY A 322 -24.14 -0.47 8.10
CA GLY A 322 -25.12 -1.48 8.51
C GLY A 322 -25.11 -2.70 7.59
N PRO A 323 -25.80 -3.80 7.96
CA PRO A 323 -25.92 -5.01 7.15
C PRO A 323 -26.46 -4.75 5.74
N GLU A 324 -27.34 -3.78 5.59
CA GLU A 324 -27.91 -3.34 4.31
C GLU A 324 -26.88 -2.69 3.36
N PHE A 325 -25.69 -2.34 3.84
CA PHE A 325 -24.58 -1.83 3.04
C PHE A 325 -23.49 -2.88 2.76
N ALA A 326 -23.65 -4.12 3.23
CA ALA A 326 -22.69 -5.20 3.01
C ALA A 326 -22.48 -5.51 1.51
N TRP A 327 -23.50 -5.26 0.68
CA TRP A 327 -23.43 -5.43 -0.79
C TRP A 327 -22.29 -4.66 -1.43
N VAL A 328 -21.85 -3.55 -0.82
CA VAL A 328 -20.72 -2.76 -1.33
C VAL A 328 -19.48 -3.63 -1.51
N LEU A 329 -19.28 -4.63 -0.65
CA LEU A 329 -18.09 -5.48 -0.69
C LEU A 329 -18.15 -6.60 -1.74
N TYR A 330 -19.34 -7.01 -2.17
CA TYR A 330 -19.51 -8.25 -2.95
C TYR A 330 -20.29 -8.08 -4.27
N ASP A 331 -21.14 -7.06 -4.39
CA ASP A 331 -21.91 -6.80 -5.60
C ASP A 331 -21.08 -6.03 -6.64
N THR A 332 -21.46 -6.17 -7.91
CA THR A 332 -20.93 -5.40 -9.04
C THR A 332 -21.85 -4.28 -9.49
N VAL A 333 -23.11 -4.28 -9.03
CA VAL A 333 -24.11 -3.26 -9.34
C VAL A 333 -24.73 -2.79 -8.03
N ALA A 334 -24.94 -1.48 -7.89
CA ALA A 334 -25.57 -0.96 -6.69
C ALA A 334 -27.07 -1.31 -6.67
N PRO A 335 -27.64 -1.66 -5.50
CA PRO A 335 -29.08 -1.79 -5.35
C PRO A 335 -29.72 -0.40 -5.43
N GLY A 336 -30.25 -0.07 -6.61
CA GLY A 336 -30.88 1.22 -6.88
C GLY A 336 -29.90 2.38 -7.06
N PRO A 337 -30.40 3.63 -7.08
CA PRO A 337 -29.56 4.81 -7.23
C PRO A 337 -28.74 5.04 -5.95
N SER A 338 -27.47 4.64 -5.97
CA SER A 338 -26.52 4.84 -4.86
C SER A 338 -25.31 5.63 -5.33
N PRO A 339 -24.81 6.60 -4.53
CA PRO A 339 -23.54 7.27 -4.81
C PRO A 339 -22.32 6.39 -4.48
N VAL A 340 -22.52 5.23 -3.84
CA VAL A 340 -21.46 4.32 -3.43
C VAL A 340 -21.14 3.34 -4.55
N GLN A 341 -19.87 3.29 -4.96
CA GLN A 341 -19.40 2.35 -5.97
C GLN A 341 -19.26 0.93 -5.38
N PRO A 342 -19.91 -0.10 -5.97
CA PRO A 342 -19.71 -1.49 -5.57
C PRO A 342 -18.26 -1.97 -5.83
N LEU A 343 -17.75 -2.85 -4.97
CA LEU A 343 -16.38 -3.36 -5.02
C LEU A 343 -16.26 -4.82 -5.46
N GLY A 344 -17.35 -5.48 -5.88
CA GLY A 344 -17.34 -6.93 -6.09
C GLY A 344 -16.28 -7.44 -7.07
N SER A 345 -15.90 -6.67 -8.08
CA SER A 345 -14.79 -7.01 -8.99
C SER A 345 -13.43 -6.96 -8.29
N TYR A 346 -13.16 -5.90 -7.53
CA TYR A 346 -11.92 -5.72 -6.75
C TYR A 346 -11.80 -6.79 -5.66
N THR A 347 -12.86 -6.97 -4.86
CA THR A 347 -12.87 -7.96 -3.78
C THR A 347 -12.70 -9.39 -4.31
N ARG A 348 -13.29 -9.72 -5.47
CA ARG A 348 -13.10 -11.03 -6.10
C ARG A 348 -11.63 -11.27 -6.47
N ARG A 349 -10.94 -10.25 -6.99
CA ARG A 349 -9.51 -10.34 -7.30
C ARG A 349 -8.70 -10.54 -6.02
N VAL A 350 -8.97 -9.76 -4.98
CA VAL A 350 -8.32 -9.92 -3.66
C VAL A 350 -8.50 -11.35 -3.13
N ILE A 351 -9.71 -11.90 -3.14
CA ILE A 351 -9.98 -13.28 -2.67
C ILE A 351 -9.13 -14.30 -3.45
N THR A 352 -9.11 -14.17 -4.78
CA THR A 352 -8.40 -15.11 -5.66
C THR A 352 -6.89 -15.06 -5.43
N GLU A 353 -6.32 -13.86 -5.45
CA GLU A 353 -4.89 -13.68 -5.34
C GLU A 353 -4.37 -13.89 -3.91
N TRP A 354 -5.14 -13.50 -2.89
CA TRP A 354 -4.81 -13.80 -1.49
C TRP A 354 -4.81 -15.30 -1.23
N SER A 355 -5.81 -16.04 -1.73
CA SER A 355 -5.84 -17.51 -1.61
C SER A 355 -4.62 -18.17 -2.28
N SER A 356 -4.21 -17.68 -3.46
CA SER A 356 -3.01 -18.12 -4.17
C SER A 356 -1.71 -17.83 -3.39
N ALA A 357 -1.61 -16.65 -2.77
CA ALA A 357 -0.44 -16.21 -2.02
C ALA A 357 -0.32 -16.88 -0.64
N ALA A 358 -1.44 -17.00 0.09
CA ALA A 358 -1.49 -17.61 1.42
C ALA A 358 -1.38 -19.15 1.39
N GLY A 359 -1.53 -19.77 0.21
CA GLY A 359 -1.51 -21.22 0.05
C GLY A 359 -2.69 -21.93 0.71
N ARG A 360 -3.80 -21.20 0.94
CA ARG A 360 -5.00 -21.70 1.60
C ARG A 360 -6.21 -21.47 0.71
N ASP A 361 -7.08 -22.47 0.63
CA ASP A 361 -8.35 -22.31 -0.06
C ASP A 361 -9.32 -21.49 0.81
N LEU A 362 -9.46 -20.20 0.47
CA LEU A 362 -10.42 -19.30 1.11
C LEU A 362 -11.86 -19.54 0.64
N LYS A 363 -12.08 -20.41 -0.35
CA LYS A 363 -13.41 -20.73 -0.89
C LYS A 363 -14.00 -21.94 -0.17
N ALA A 364 -13.18 -22.73 0.51
CA ALA A 364 -13.58 -23.86 1.34
C ALA A 364 -13.76 -23.43 2.82
N ARG A 365 -14.80 -23.97 3.48
CA ARG A 365 -15.18 -23.58 4.84
C ARG A 365 -14.12 -23.97 5.88
N LYS A 366 -13.69 -23.01 6.69
CA LYS A 366 -13.13 -23.24 8.04
C LYS A 366 -14.22 -23.00 9.09
N ALA A 367 -14.03 -23.53 10.31
CA ALA A 367 -14.94 -23.27 11.43
C ALA A 367 -15.14 -21.76 11.63
N PRO A 368 -16.38 -21.30 11.88
CA PRO A 368 -16.68 -19.88 12.05
C PRO A 368 -15.94 -19.31 13.26
N VAL A 369 -15.54 -18.05 13.16
CA VAL A 369 -14.96 -17.31 14.28
C VAL A 369 -16.10 -16.77 15.12
N ASP A 370 -15.90 -16.79 16.43
CA ASP A 370 -16.74 -16.08 17.37
C ASP A 370 -16.38 -14.58 17.39
N THR A 371 -17.30 -13.73 16.93
CA THR A 371 -17.18 -12.26 16.91
C THR A 371 -17.81 -11.60 18.14
N GLN A 372 -18.20 -12.37 19.18
CA GLN A 372 -18.74 -11.77 20.41
C GLN A 372 -17.71 -10.83 21.06
N GLN A 373 -18.03 -9.52 21.06
CA GLN A 373 -17.31 -8.50 21.82
C GLN A 373 -17.09 -8.99 23.25
N ARG A 374 -15.83 -9.13 23.67
CA ARG A 374 -15.50 -9.26 25.10
C ARG A 374 -16.00 -8.00 25.80
N ARG A 375 -17.18 -8.11 26.43
CA ARG A 375 -17.62 -7.14 27.44
C ARG A 375 -16.48 -7.00 28.46
N PRO A 376 -16.03 -5.78 28.79
CA PRO A 376 -15.06 -5.61 29.87
C PRO A 376 -15.67 -6.25 31.13
N ALA A 377 -14.88 -7.11 31.77
CA ALA A 377 -15.28 -7.75 33.01
C ALA A 377 -15.74 -6.66 33.98
N ALA A 378 -17.03 -6.66 34.31
CA ALA A 378 -17.55 -5.81 35.36
C ALA A 378 -16.74 -6.12 36.62
N LEU A 379 -16.15 -5.07 37.21
CA LEU A 379 -15.53 -5.10 38.52
C LEU A 379 -16.57 -5.62 39.52
N ALA A 380 -16.48 -6.91 39.86
CA ALA A 380 -17.14 -7.45 41.03
C ALA A 380 -16.43 -6.86 42.25
N ARG A 381 -17.19 -6.04 42.98
CA ARG A 381 -16.84 -5.54 44.32
C ARG A 381 -16.88 -6.66 45.34
#